data_AF-A0A6V7HB11-F1
#
_entry.id   AF-A0A6V7HB11-F1
#
_cell.length_a   1.000
_cell.length_b   1.000
_cell.length_c   1.000
_cell.angle_alpha   90.00
_cell.angle_beta   90.00
_cell.angle_gamma   90.00
#
_symmetry.space_group_name_H-M   'P 1'
#
loop_
_entity.id
_entity.type
_entity.pdbx_description
1 polymer ?
#
loop_
_entity_poly.entity_id
_entity_poly.type
_entity_poly.pdbx_seq_one_letter_code
_entity_poly.pdbx_strand_id
1 'polypeptide(L)'
;DLSTALAALAGSQLRTSNTNRQQPAANNQTHEMTVPNELIGCIIGKGGTKIAEIRQISGAMIRISNCEEREGGATDRTITITGNPDAVALAQYLISM
;
A
#
# COMPACT_ATOMS: atom_id res chain seq x y z
N ASP A 1 51.31 24.52 -3.29
CA ASP A 1 50.85 23.18 -3.73
C ASP A 1 49.38 23.13 -4.09
N LEU A 2 49.12 22.42 -5.18
CA LEU A 2 47.89 22.28 -5.97
C LEU A 2 46.77 21.44 -5.30
N SER A 3 46.75 21.29 -3.98
CA SER A 3 45.93 20.24 -3.33
C SER A 3 44.45 20.58 -3.05
N THR A 4 43.96 21.80 -3.35
CA THR A 4 42.63 22.22 -2.86
C THR A 4 41.49 22.12 -3.90
N ALA A 5 41.70 21.59 -5.10
CA ALA A 5 40.73 21.73 -6.20
C ALA A 5 40.04 20.44 -6.70
N LEU A 6 39.96 19.34 -5.93
CA LEU A 6 39.36 18.08 -6.44
C LEU A 6 38.21 17.47 -5.60
N ALA A 7 37.85 18.01 -4.44
CA ALA A 7 37.06 17.23 -3.47
C ALA A 7 35.51 17.30 -3.56
N ALA A 8 34.87 17.97 -4.51
CA ALA A 8 33.41 18.21 -4.41
C ALA A 8 32.54 17.86 -5.63
N LEU A 9 32.96 16.90 -6.47
CA LEU A 9 32.05 16.25 -7.44
C LEU A 9 31.32 15.02 -6.85
N ALA A 10 31.44 14.78 -5.55
CA ALA A 10 30.84 13.64 -4.88
C ALA A 10 29.36 13.90 -4.57
N GLY A 11 28.48 13.23 -5.31
CA GLY A 11 27.20 12.80 -4.73
C GLY A 11 25.94 13.32 -5.39
N SER A 12 25.91 13.52 -6.71
CA SER A 12 24.65 13.29 -7.44
C SER A 12 24.36 11.79 -7.46
N GLN A 13 23.73 11.27 -6.41
CA GLN A 13 23.10 9.94 -6.49
C GLN A 13 21.66 9.99 -5.99
N LEU A 14 20.80 10.02 -7.00
CA LEU A 14 19.47 9.43 -7.06
C LEU A 14 18.48 9.80 -5.96
N ARG A 15 17.55 10.68 -6.36
CA ARG A 15 16.12 10.42 -6.20
C ARG A 15 15.87 8.92 -6.38
N THR A 16 15.59 8.21 -5.28
CA THR A 16 14.72 7.04 -5.36
C THR A 16 13.91 6.96 -4.08
N SER A 17 12.94 7.87 -3.97
CA SER A 17 11.76 7.65 -3.16
C SER A 17 10.98 6.50 -3.80
N ASN A 18 11.35 5.26 -3.47
CA ASN A 18 10.51 4.09 -3.74
C ASN A 18 10.57 3.19 -2.51
N THR A 19 9.65 3.44 -1.59
CA THR A 19 9.34 2.65 -0.39
C THR A 19 8.72 1.29 -0.71
N ASN A 20 8.95 0.70 -1.88
CA ASN A 20 8.43 -0.62 -2.18
C ASN A 20 9.51 -1.68 -1.92
N ARG A 21 9.77 -1.93 -0.64
CA ARG A 21 10.52 -3.09 -0.18
C ARG A 21 9.70 -4.35 -0.47
N GLN A 22 9.69 -4.81 -1.72
CA GLN A 22 9.27 -6.17 -2.01
C GLN A 22 10.38 -7.11 -1.51
N GLN A 23 10.18 -7.62 -0.29
CA GLN A 23 10.99 -8.67 0.30
C GLN A 23 10.87 -9.98 -0.51
N PRO A 24 11.95 -10.74 -0.63
CA PRO A 24 11.99 -12.00 -1.36
C PRO A 24 11.46 -13.17 -0.51
N ALA A 25 11.01 -14.24 -1.19
CA ALA A 25 10.84 -15.61 -0.67
C ALA A 25 9.57 -15.95 0.14
N ALA A 26 8.41 -15.89 -0.51
CA ALA A 26 7.31 -16.86 -0.47
C ALA A 26 6.30 -16.40 -1.53
N ASN A 27 5.54 -17.29 -2.18
CA ASN A 27 4.58 -16.93 -3.26
C ASN A 27 3.43 -15.98 -2.85
N ASN A 28 3.52 -15.33 -1.68
CA ASN A 28 2.52 -14.39 -1.16
C ASN A 28 3.07 -12.97 -1.16
N GLN A 29 2.42 -12.11 -1.94
CA GLN A 29 2.62 -10.67 -1.97
C GLN A 29 1.76 -10.02 -0.88
N THR A 30 2.30 -8.98 -0.23
CA THR A 30 1.53 -8.12 0.67
C THR A 30 1.48 -6.72 0.08
N HIS A 31 0.29 -6.13 0.02
CA HIS A 31 0.03 -4.80 -0.49
C HIS A 31 -0.75 -4.02 0.55
N GLU A 32 -0.28 -2.82 0.88
CA GLU A 32 -0.94 -1.93 1.83
C GLU A 32 -1.34 -0.64 1.13
N MET A 33 -2.57 -0.20 1.34
CA MET A 33 -3.11 1.02 0.77
C MET A 33 -3.96 1.78 1.77
N THR A 34 -3.88 3.10 1.73
CA THR A 34 -4.68 3.99 2.58
C THR A 34 -5.81 4.56 1.75
N VAL A 35 -7.03 4.52 2.28
CA VAL A 35 -8.25 4.91 1.59
C VAL A 35 -9.11 5.77 2.52
N PRO A 36 -9.56 6.96 2.08
CA PRO A 36 -10.44 7.82 2.87
C PRO A 36 -11.72 7.14 3.33
N ASN A 37 -12.25 7.50 4.50
CA ASN A 37 -13.49 6.89 5.01
C ASN A 37 -14.70 7.14 4.09
N GLU A 38 -14.69 8.23 3.31
CA GLU A 38 -15.72 8.51 2.31
C GLU A 38 -15.74 7.44 1.19
N LEU A 39 -14.56 6.97 0.77
CA LEU A 39 -14.43 5.96 -0.28
C LEU A 39 -14.51 4.53 0.29
N ILE A 40 -14.00 4.31 1.51
CA ILE A 40 -14.02 2.98 2.14
C ILE A 40 -15.45 2.48 2.39
N GLY A 41 -16.40 3.38 2.70
CA GLY A 41 -17.80 3.00 2.89
C GLY A 41 -18.40 2.36 1.64
N CYS A 42 -18.05 2.89 0.46
CA CYS A 42 -18.46 2.32 -0.82
C CYS A 42 -17.75 0.99 -1.13
N ILE A 43 -16.48 0.85 -0.76
CA ILE A 43 -15.69 -0.37 -0.95
C ILE A 43 -16.19 -1.51 -0.06
N ILE A 44 -16.49 -1.22 1.21
CA ILE A 44 -17.06 -2.17 2.17
C ILE A 44 -18.47 -2.60 1.73
N GLY A 45 -19.25 -1.64 1.23
CA GLY A 45 -20.65 -1.84 0.85
C GLY A 45 -21.56 -1.90 2.09
N LYS A 46 -22.88 -1.86 1.86
CA LYS A 46 -23.88 -1.92 2.93
C LYS A 46 -23.70 -3.22 3.74
N GLY A 47 -23.34 -3.10 5.03
CA GLY A 47 -23.11 -4.25 5.90
C GLY A 47 -21.86 -5.08 5.61
N GLY A 48 -20.91 -4.58 4.80
CA GLY A 48 -19.69 -5.33 4.48
C GLY A 48 -19.83 -6.35 3.35
N THR A 49 -20.94 -6.34 2.61
CA THR A 49 -21.18 -7.30 1.52
C THR A 49 -20.16 -7.20 0.40
N LYS A 50 -19.79 -5.99 -0.05
CA LYS A 50 -18.87 -5.79 -1.18
C LYS A 50 -17.46 -6.24 -0.80
N ILE A 51 -16.94 -5.85 0.36
CA ILE A 51 -15.62 -6.35 0.81
C ILE A 51 -15.61 -7.86 1.08
N ALA A 52 -16.71 -8.43 1.57
CA ALA A 52 -16.84 -9.86 1.78
C ALA A 52 -16.82 -10.65 0.46
N GLU A 53 -17.38 -10.07 -0.59
CA GLU A 53 -17.31 -10.60 -1.95
C GLU A 53 -15.89 -10.45 -2.54
N ILE A 54 -15.25 -9.29 -2.38
CA ILE A 54 -13.88 -9.04 -2.89
C ILE A 54 -12.89 -10.05 -2.32
N ARG A 55 -12.91 -10.32 -1.01
CA ARG A 55 -12.03 -11.36 -0.41
C ARG A 55 -12.33 -12.76 -0.94
N GLN A 56 -13.58 -13.05 -1.32
CA GLN A 56 -14.01 -14.35 -1.80
C GLN A 56 -13.65 -14.55 -3.27
N ILE A 57 -13.80 -13.50 -4.09
CA ILE A 57 -13.42 -13.52 -5.51
C ILE A 57 -11.89 -13.53 -5.65
N SER A 58 -11.20 -12.64 -4.92
CA SER A 58 -9.74 -12.57 -4.99
C SER A 58 -9.06 -13.78 -4.34
N GLY A 59 -9.66 -14.36 -3.30
CA GLY A 59 -9.00 -15.35 -2.45
C GLY A 59 -7.82 -14.77 -1.65
N ALA A 60 -7.67 -13.44 -1.62
CA ALA A 60 -6.65 -12.75 -0.84
C ALA A 60 -7.14 -12.50 0.60
N MET A 61 -6.20 -12.48 1.54
CA MET A 61 -6.46 -12.06 2.91
C MET A 61 -6.49 -10.53 2.97
N ILE A 62 -7.66 -9.96 3.24
CA ILE A 62 -7.83 -8.51 3.37
C ILE A 62 -8.03 -8.15 4.85
N ARG A 63 -7.23 -7.20 5.34
CA ARG A 63 -7.28 -6.63 6.68
C ARG A 63 -7.51 -5.14 6.56
N ILE A 64 -8.45 -4.61 7.34
CA ILE A 64 -8.72 -3.18 7.41
C ILE A 64 -8.29 -2.73 8.80
N SER A 65 -7.23 -1.92 8.85
CA SER A 65 -6.71 -1.28 10.04
C SER A 65 -7.15 0.18 10.05
N ASN A 66 -7.60 0.66 11.20
CA ASN A 66 -7.77 2.09 11.39
C ASN A 66 -6.36 2.67 11.63
N CYS A 67 -5.87 3.54 10.76
CA CYS A 67 -4.67 4.31 11.09
C CYS A 67 -5.11 5.46 11.98
N GLU A 68 -5.34 5.09 13.23
CA GLU A 68 -5.58 6.00 14.33
C GLU A 68 -4.46 7.05 14.43
N GLU A 69 -4.87 8.30 14.26
CA GLU A 69 -4.36 9.45 15.01
C GLU A 69 -2.86 9.73 14.88
N ARG A 70 -2.40 10.05 13.66
CA ARG A 70 -1.26 10.98 13.52
C ARG A 70 -1.79 12.37 13.14
N GLU A 71 -2.16 13.11 14.17
CA GLU A 71 -1.96 14.56 14.27
C GLU A 71 -2.81 15.52 13.40
N GLY A 72 -4.06 15.19 13.02
CA GLY A 72 -4.92 16.27 12.48
C GLY A 72 -6.18 15.94 11.69
N GLY A 73 -6.93 14.89 12.02
CA GLY A 73 -8.29 14.72 11.49
C GLY A 73 -8.43 13.95 10.17
N ALA A 74 -7.39 13.24 9.76
CA ALA A 74 -7.48 12.30 8.64
C ALA A 74 -8.27 11.05 9.07
N THR A 75 -9.48 10.87 8.54
CA THR A 75 -10.33 9.69 8.77
C THR A 75 -9.95 8.53 7.86
N ASP A 76 -8.70 8.43 7.42
CA ASP A 76 -8.30 7.45 6.43
C ASP A 76 -8.15 6.04 7.04
N ARG A 77 -8.60 5.02 6.31
CA ARG A 77 -8.45 3.61 6.69
C ARG A 77 -7.37 2.95 5.87
N THR A 78 -6.57 2.13 6.52
CA THR A 78 -5.51 1.36 5.86
C THR A 78 -6.00 -0.06 5.59
N ILE A 79 -5.92 -0.48 4.34
CA ILE A 79 -6.24 -1.83 3.90
C ILE A 79 -4.93 -2.55 3.59
N THR A 80 -4.70 -3.66 4.27
CA THR A 80 -3.58 -4.57 4.02
C THR A 80 -4.13 -5.82 3.34
N ILE A 81 -3.63 -6.15 2.16
CA ILE A 81 -4.01 -7.29 1.33
C ILE A 81 -2.80 -8.21 1.24
N THR A 82 -2.95 -9.46 1.67
CA THR A 82 -1.89 -10.47 1.65
C THR A 82 -2.37 -11.72 0.93
N GLY A 83 -1.59 -12.23 -0.01
CA GLY A 83 -1.93 -13.45 -0.74
C GLY A 83 -1.15 -13.56 -2.05
N ASN A 84 -1.61 -14.41 -2.96
CA ASN A 84 -0.98 -14.57 -4.26
C ASN A 84 -0.92 -13.22 -5.03
N PRO A 85 0.08 -13.00 -5.89
CA PRO A 85 0.18 -11.77 -6.68
C PRO A 85 -1.08 -11.51 -7.53
N ASP A 86 -1.66 -12.55 -8.15
CA ASP A 86 -2.93 -12.46 -8.89
C ASP A 86 -4.10 -12.06 -7.98
N ALA A 87 -4.18 -12.68 -6.80
CA ALA A 87 -5.22 -12.41 -5.81
C ALA A 87 -5.14 -10.96 -5.30
N VAL A 88 -3.93 -10.49 -5.00
CA VAL A 88 -3.67 -9.12 -4.55
C VAL A 88 -4.03 -8.12 -5.64
N ALA A 89 -3.62 -8.36 -6.89
CA ALA A 89 -3.94 -7.49 -8.02
C ALA A 89 -5.46 -7.41 -8.28
N LEU A 90 -6.16 -8.55 -8.18
CA LEU A 90 -7.61 -8.61 -8.34
C LEU A 90 -8.32 -7.86 -7.20
N ALA A 91 -7.93 -8.11 -5.95
CA ALA A 91 -8.48 -7.40 -4.80
C ALA A 91 -8.28 -5.88 -4.93
N GLN A 92 -7.07 -5.45 -5.32
CA GLN A 92 -6.75 -4.05 -5.55
C GLN A 92 -7.63 -3.44 -6.64
N TYR A 93 -7.84 -4.15 -7.76
CA TYR A 93 -8.70 -3.70 -8.84
C TYR A 93 -10.15 -3.51 -8.36
N LEU A 94 -10.71 -4.46 -7.61
CA LEU A 94 -12.08 -4.37 -7.10
C LEU A 94 -12.26 -3.28 -6.03
N ILE A 95 -11.20 -2.96 -5.28
CA ILE A 95 -11.19 -1.90 -4.27
C ILE A 95 -11.07 -0.52 -4.93
N SER A 96 -10.32 -0.41 -6.02
CA SER A 96 -10.11 0.83 -6.76
C SER A 96 -11.21 1.14 -7.79
N MET A 97 -12.18 0.24 -7.98
CA MET A 97 -13.28 0.31 -8.95
C MET A 97 -14.61 0.74 -8.33
#